data_AF-A0A537LS29-F1
#
_entry.id   AF-A0A537LS29-F1
#
_cell.length_a   1.000
_cell.length_b   1.000
_cell.length_c   1.000
_cell.angle_alpha   90.00
_cell.angle_beta   90.00
_cell.angle_gamma   90.00
#
_symmetry.space_group_name_H-M   'P 1'
#
loop_
_entity.id
_entity.type
_entity.pdbx_description
1 polymer ?
#
loop_
_entity_poly.entity_id
_entity_poly.type
_entity_poly.pdbx_seq_one_letter_code
_entity_poly.pdbx_strand_id
1 'polypeptide(L)'
;MTDLGETMFASPEMAAIFSGRTTVQRMLDVEAALARAEVRAGMIPQAAAAAIGAKCRVELFNLEALFRDAAEAGSPAIPLVRMLTELVDDDARKAVHLGVTSQDII
;
A
#
# COMPACT_ATOMS: atom_id res chain seq x y z
N MET A 1 2.58 21.37 -11.88
CA MET A 1 2.98 22.70 -11.40
C MET A 1 3.84 22.44 -10.18
N THR A 2 5.16 22.49 -10.31
CA THR A 2 6.07 22.20 -9.20
C THR A 2 5.87 23.25 -8.12
N ASP A 3 5.59 22.82 -6.90
CA ASP A 3 5.45 23.74 -5.77
C ASP A 3 6.80 24.45 -5.55
N LEU A 4 6.79 25.79 -5.53
CA LEU A 4 7.99 26.61 -5.32
C LEU A 4 8.67 26.26 -3.98
N GLY A 5 7.90 25.82 -2.98
CA GLY A 5 8.43 25.33 -1.71
C GLY A 5 9.22 24.03 -1.85
N GLU A 6 8.74 23.07 -2.66
CA GLU A 6 9.41 21.77 -2.83
C GLU A 6 10.83 21.93 -3.36
N THR A 7 11.04 22.77 -4.37
CA THR A 7 12.38 23.00 -4.95
C THR A 7 13.33 23.79 -4.05
N MET A 8 12.80 24.50 -3.04
CA MET A 8 13.61 25.25 -2.09
C MET A 8 14.17 24.35 -0.98
N PHE A 9 13.41 23.33 -0.57
CA PHE A 9 13.72 22.49 0.59
C PHE A 9 14.08 21.04 0.24
N ALA A 10 13.86 20.60 -1.00
CA ALA A 10 14.20 19.26 -1.47
C ALA A 10 14.67 19.29 -2.93
N SER A 11 15.52 18.32 -3.29
CA SER A 11 15.77 18.05 -4.70
C SER A 11 14.53 17.40 -5.34
N PRO A 12 14.31 17.55 -6.66
CA PRO A 12 13.22 16.87 -7.35
C PRO A 12 13.23 15.35 -7.14
N GLU A 13 14.41 14.73 -7.06
CA GLU A 13 14.58 13.30 -6.80
C GLU A 13 14.09 12.92 -5.40
N MET A 14 14.44 13.71 -4.38
CA MET A 14 13.97 13.50 -3.02
C MET A 14 12.46 13.70 -2.91
N ALA A 15 11.92 14.76 -3.50
CA ALA A 15 10.47 15.01 -3.52
C ALA A 15 9.72 13.86 -4.22
N ALA A 16 10.26 13.30 -5.30
CA ALA A 16 9.66 12.16 -5.98
C ALA A 16 9.61 10.89 -5.11
N ILE A 17 10.68 10.62 -4.32
CA ILE A 17 10.74 9.47 -3.40
C ILE A 17 9.69 9.57 -2.30
N PHE A 18 9.49 10.75 -1.72
CA PHE A 18 8.55 10.98 -0.61
C PHE A 18 7.16 11.45 -1.07
N SER A 19 6.92 11.51 -2.38
CA SER A 19 5.60 11.87 -2.92
C SER A 19 4.53 10.88 -2.44
N GLY A 20 3.31 11.36 -2.23
CA GLY A 20 2.20 10.50 -1.77
C GLY A 20 1.97 9.27 -2.66
N ARG A 21 2.17 9.40 -3.98
CA ARG A 21 2.11 8.26 -4.91
C ARG A 21 3.19 7.23 -4.61
N THR A 22 4.44 7.65 -4.47
CA THR A 22 5.55 6.73 -4.19
C THR A 22 5.36 6.08 -2.82
N THR A 23 4.97 6.85 -1.80
CA THR A 23 4.67 6.34 -0.46
C THR A 23 3.62 5.21 -0.51
N VAL A 24 2.49 5.44 -1.18
CA VAL A 24 1.45 4.40 -1.32
C VAL A 24 1.96 3.19 -2.11
N GLN A 25 2.71 3.39 -3.21
CA GLN A 25 3.30 2.27 -3.94
C GLN A 25 4.25 1.45 -3.05
N ARG A 26 5.07 2.10 -2.21
CA ARG A 26 5.97 1.41 -1.29
C ARG A 26 5.23 0.61 -0.23
N MET A 27 4.14 1.13 0.31
CA MET A 27 3.27 0.38 1.22
C MET A 27 2.68 -0.86 0.52
N LEU A 28 2.24 -0.73 -0.73
CA LEU A 28 1.76 -1.87 -1.54
C LEU A 28 2.88 -2.87 -1.86
N ASP A 29 4.11 -2.41 -2.08
CA ASP A 29 5.28 -3.27 -2.27
C ASP A 29 5.53 -4.13 -1.01
N VAL A 30 5.35 -3.54 0.19
CA VAL A 30 5.46 -4.24 1.48
C VAL A 30 4.36 -5.30 1.61
N GLU A 31 3.09 -4.96 1.35
CA GLU A 31 1.98 -5.94 1.37
C GLU A 31 2.22 -7.11 0.41
N ALA A 32 2.70 -6.85 -0.80
CA ALA A 32 3.05 -7.90 -1.75
C ALA A 32 4.23 -8.75 -1.26
N ALA A 33 5.21 -8.15 -0.59
CA ALA A 33 6.36 -8.87 -0.02
C ALA A 33 5.96 -9.72 1.18
N LEU A 34 5.06 -9.21 2.02
CA LEU A 34 4.46 -9.92 3.15
C LEU A 34 3.74 -11.17 2.65
N ALA A 35 2.81 -11.04 1.71
CA ALA A 35 2.09 -12.19 1.15
C ALA A 35 3.03 -13.26 0.56
N ARG A 36 4.12 -12.85 -0.11
CA ARG A 36 5.15 -13.79 -0.58
C ARG A 36 5.90 -14.46 0.58
N ALA A 37 6.15 -13.76 1.68
CA ALA A 37 6.81 -14.32 2.85
C ALA A 37 5.89 -15.31 3.58
N GLU A 38 4.61 -15.01 3.68
CA GLU A 38 3.60 -15.88 4.29
C GLU A 38 3.42 -17.20 3.53
N VAL A 39 3.50 -17.18 2.20
CA VAL A 39 3.56 -18.42 1.39
C VAL A 39 4.78 -19.25 1.77
N ARG A 40 5.96 -18.64 1.89
CA ARG A 40 7.18 -19.36 2.29
C ARG A 40 7.09 -19.92 3.72
N ALA A 41 6.33 -19.25 4.58
CA ALA A 41 6.04 -19.69 5.94
C ALA A 41 4.88 -20.71 6.02
N GLY A 42 4.21 -21.04 4.91
CA GLY A 42 3.08 -21.96 4.88
C GLY A 42 1.79 -21.40 5.48
N MET A 43 1.66 -20.08 5.60
CA MET A 43 0.52 -19.42 6.25
C MET A 43 -0.64 -19.16 5.28
N ILE A 44 -0.35 -18.88 4.01
CA ILE A 44 -1.36 -18.63 2.97
C ILE A 44 -1.07 -19.40 1.68
N PRO A 45 -2.08 -19.70 0.84
CA PRO A 45 -1.87 -20.34 -0.45
C PRO A 45 -1.11 -19.44 -1.45
N GLN A 46 -0.34 -20.04 -2.36
CA GLN A 46 0.35 -19.33 -3.45
C GLN A 46 -0.61 -18.50 -4.33
N ALA A 47 -1.84 -18.99 -4.53
CA ALA A 47 -2.87 -18.28 -5.28
C ALA A 47 -3.29 -16.97 -4.60
N ALA A 48 -3.42 -16.95 -3.27
CA ALA A 48 -3.76 -15.75 -2.51
C ALA A 48 -2.65 -14.69 -2.63
N ALA A 49 -1.38 -15.08 -2.48
CA ALA A 49 -0.27 -14.15 -2.67
C ALA A 49 -0.16 -13.60 -4.09
N ALA A 50 -0.47 -14.42 -5.10
CA ALA A 50 -0.53 -13.96 -6.50
C ALA A 50 -1.66 -12.96 -6.73
N ALA A 51 -2.85 -13.23 -6.17
CA ALA A 51 -4.00 -12.33 -6.24
C ALA A 51 -3.71 -10.98 -5.57
N ILE A 52 -3.16 -10.98 -4.35
CA ILE A 52 -2.76 -9.77 -3.62
C ILE A 52 -1.71 -8.99 -4.41
N GLY A 53 -0.62 -9.66 -4.82
CA GLY A 53 0.47 -9.03 -5.56
C GLY A 53 0.01 -8.39 -6.88
N ALA A 54 -0.97 -8.97 -7.57
CA ALA A 54 -1.55 -8.40 -8.79
C ALA A 54 -2.31 -7.09 -8.54
N LYS A 55 -2.82 -6.87 -7.32
CA LYS A 55 -3.54 -5.65 -6.91
C LYS A 55 -2.65 -4.63 -6.20
N CYS A 56 -1.42 -4.97 -5.82
CA CYS A 56 -0.43 -4.06 -5.24
C CYS A 56 0.18 -3.08 -6.26
N ARG A 57 -0.67 -2.32 -6.95
CA ARG A 57 -0.32 -1.35 -7.98
C ARG A 57 -1.04 -0.05 -7.71
N VAL A 58 -0.29 1.02 -7.47
CA VAL A 58 -0.84 2.33 -7.08
C VAL A 58 -1.83 2.90 -8.11
N GLU A 59 -1.73 2.49 -9.38
CA GLU A 59 -2.67 2.90 -10.43
C GLU A 59 -4.10 2.37 -10.21
N LEU A 60 -4.28 1.36 -9.38
CA LEU A 60 -5.58 0.79 -9.03
C LEU A 60 -6.27 1.53 -7.87
N PHE A 61 -5.58 2.50 -7.25
CA PHE A 61 -6.05 3.20 -6.07
C PHE A 61 -6.45 4.65 -6.40
N ASN A 62 -7.57 5.08 -5.84
CA ASN A 62 -7.92 6.49 -5.78
C ASN A 62 -7.14 7.15 -4.63
N LEU A 63 -6.00 7.77 -4.96
CA LEU A 63 -5.12 8.40 -3.98
C LEU A 63 -5.79 9.55 -3.21
N GLU A 64 -6.64 10.33 -3.87
CA GLU A 64 -7.37 11.42 -3.21
C GLU A 64 -8.30 10.87 -2.12
N ALA A 65 -9.05 9.83 -2.45
CA ALA A 65 -9.90 9.14 -1.47
C ALA A 65 -9.08 8.51 -0.35
N LEU A 66 -7.95 7.86 -0.67
CA LEU A 66 -7.08 7.23 0.31
C LEU A 66 -6.56 8.26 1.31
N PHE A 67 -6.03 9.40 0.86
CA PHE A 67 -5.47 10.41 1.74
C PHE A 67 -6.52 11.16 2.56
N ARG A 68 -7.72 11.40 1.99
CA ARG A 68 -8.84 11.94 2.77
C ARG A 68 -9.22 11.00 3.91
N ASP A 69 -9.43 9.72 3.60
CA ASP A 69 -9.81 8.72 4.60
C ASP A 69 -8.66 8.47 5.60
N ALA A 70 -7.40 8.61 5.18
CA ALA A 70 -6.23 8.51 6.05
C ALA A 70 -6.18 9.63 7.09
N ALA A 71 -6.60 10.85 6.72
CA ALA A 71 -6.68 11.97 7.65
C ALA A 71 -7.72 11.72 8.76
N GLU A 72 -8.82 11.04 8.45
CA GLU A 72 -9.83 10.63 9.43
C GLU A 72 -9.35 9.45 10.29
N ALA A 73 -8.68 8.48 9.68
CA ALA A 73 -8.21 7.26 10.37
C ALA A 73 -6.91 7.46 11.17
N GLY A 74 -6.18 8.55 10.95
CA GLY A 74 -4.88 8.82 11.57
C GLY A 74 -3.72 7.97 11.01
N SER A 75 -3.94 7.25 9.91
CA SER A 75 -2.95 6.39 9.27
C SER A 75 -3.32 6.11 7.81
N PRO A 76 -2.39 6.17 6.85
CA PRO A 76 -2.64 5.76 5.46
C PRO A 76 -2.80 4.25 5.30
N ALA A 77 -2.28 3.44 6.23
CA ALA A 77 -2.34 1.97 6.11
C ALA A 77 -3.77 1.45 6.24
N ILE A 78 -4.59 2.07 7.10
CA ILE A 78 -5.98 1.66 7.35
C ILE A 78 -6.83 1.71 6.06
N PRO A 79 -6.96 2.87 5.36
CA PRO A 79 -7.71 2.92 4.10
C PRO A 79 -7.02 2.12 2.99
N LEU A 80 -5.69 2.05 2.96
CA LEU A 80 -4.96 1.25 1.96
C LEU A 80 -5.32 -0.23 2.05
N VAL A 81 -5.28 -0.81 3.25
CA VAL A 81 -5.60 -2.23 3.48
C VAL A 81 -7.06 -2.51 3.15
N ARG A 82 -7.98 -1.61 3.53
CA ARG A 82 -9.40 -1.73 3.16
C ARG A 82 -9.60 -1.76 1.64
N MET A 83 -9.03 -0.79 0.93
CA MET A 83 -9.12 -0.70 -0.53
C MET A 83 -8.45 -1.90 -1.21
N LEU A 84 -7.30 -2.35 -0.73
CA LEU A 84 -6.64 -3.55 -1.25
C LEU A 84 -7.51 -4.80 -1.05
N THR A 85 -8.14 -4.94 0.11
CA THR A 85 -9.08 -6.04 0.41
C THR A 85 -10.29 -6.02 -0.53
N GLU A 86 -10.81 -4.84 -0.87
CA GLU A 86 -11.91 -4.70 -1.83
C GLU A 86 -11.51 -5.10 -3.25
N LEU A 87 -10.25 -4.84 -3.64
CA LEU A 87 -9.71 -5.12 -4.98
C LEU A 87 -9.36 -6.59 -5.25
N VAL A 88 -9.11 -7.39 -4.20
CA VAL A 88 -8.80 -8.81 -4.32
C VAL A 88 -10.06 -9.67 -4.30
N ASP A 89 -9.97 -10.83 -4.95
CA ASP A 89 -11.06 -11.82 -5.00
C ASP A 89 -11.37 -12.37 -3.59
N ASP A 90 -12.62 -12.80 -3.39
CA ASP A 90 -13.17 -13.16 -2.07
C ASP A 90 -12.34 -14.21 -1.30
N ASP A 91 -11.69 -15.13 -2.01
CA ASP A 91 -10.86 -16.19 -1.45
C ASP A 91 -9.52 -15.68 -0.91
N ALA A 92 -8.98 -14.60 -1.47
CA ALA A 92 -7.72 -13.98 -1.06
C ALA A 92 -7.90 -12.88 0.01
N ARG A 93 -9.11 -12.36 0.22
CA ARG A 93 -9.38 -11.24 1.16
C ARG A 93 -8.86 -11.46 2.57
N LYS A 94 -8.99 -12.68 3.09
CA LYS A 94 -8.55 -13.03 4.45
C LYS A 94 -7.02 -13.06 4.61
N ALA A 95 -6.29 -13.10 3.50
CA ALA A 95 -4.83 -13.10 3.49
C ALA A 95 -4.24 -11.68 3.34
N VAL A 96 -5.06 -10.66 3.04
CA VAL A 96 -4.57 -9.27 2.99
C VAL A 96 -4.19 -8.82 4.40
N HIS A 97 -2.99 -8.24 4.57
CA HIS A 97 -2.53 -7.66 5.83
C HIS A 97 -2.57 -8.63 7.03
N LEU A 98 -2.38 -9.93 6.78
CA LEU A 98 -2.51 -10.95 7.81
C LEU A 98 -1.34 -10.85 8.83
N GLY A 99 -1.69 -10.79 10.12
CA GLY A 99 -0.73 -10.90 11.21
C GLY A 99 0.17 -9.68 11.48
N VAL A 100 -0.08 -8.55 10.81
CA VAL A 100 0.70 -7.31 10.96
C VAL A 100 -0.18 -6.13 11.41
N THR A 101 0.45 -5.03 11.83
CA THR A 101 -0.22 -3.78 12.19
C THR A 101 0.10 -2.67 11.19
N SER A 102 -0.67 -1.58 11.23
CA SER A 102 -0.46 -0.39 10.38
C SER A 102 0.97 0.17 10.44
N GLN A 103 1.65 0.06 11.59
CA GLN A 103 3.03 0.52 11.76
C GLN A 103 4.07 -0.38 11.06
N ASP A 104 3.75 -1.64 10.75
CA ASP A 104 4.67 -2.52 10.02
C ASP A 104 4.74 -2.14 8.52
N ILE A 105 3.77 -1.37 8.05
CA ILE A 105 3.64 -0.97 6.63
C ILE A 105 4.19 0.44 6.36
N ILE A 106 4.20 1.33 7.37
CA ILE A 106 4.62 2.74 7.28
C ILE A 106 6.12 2.87 7.54
#